data_AF-A0A3B3XF88-F1
#
_entry.id   AF-A0A3B3XF88-F1
#
_cell.length_a   1.000
_cell.length_b   1.000
_cell.length_c   1.000
_cell.angle_alpha   90.00
_cell.angle_beta   90.00
_cell.angle_gamma   90.00
#
_symmetry.space_group_name_H-M   'P 1'
#
loop_
_entity.id
_entity.type
_entity.pdbx_description
1 polymer ?
#
loop_
_entity_poly.entity_id
_entity_poly.type
_entity_poly.pdbx_seq_one_letter_code
_entity_poly.pdbx_strand_id
1 'polypeptide(L)'
;MFQSHTMTSKLLCLVVLICPLFVSAFLNLEELNEMKYGIQILSDPVILGQVSQGVSDVMMVSNKYKQLYECRLPAQAVRFHQDPASESDSQGYTGPDIPELLRPMHKAPCLVKTKDWWTYEFCYGHHIRQYHLEGKSHSFN
;
A
#
# COMPACT_ATOMS: atom_id res chain seq x y z
N MET A 1 -40.64 39.73 5.14
CA MET A 1 -39.89 38.83 4.22
C MET A 1 -38.43 38.57 4.64
N PHE A 2 -37.89 39.22 5.69
CA PHE A 2 -36.47 39.05 6.12
C PHE A 2 -36.24 37.99 7.21
N GLN A 3 -37.29 37.41 7.79
CA GLN A 3 -37.20 36.48 8.93
C GLN A 3 -37.05 35.01 8.50
N SER A 4 -37.53 34.65 7.29
CA SER A 4 -37.42 33.30 6.73
C SER A 4 -35.99 32.98 6.27
N HIS A 5 -35.30 33.95 5.66
CA HIS A 5 -33.93 33.79 5.16
C HIS A 5 -32.88 33.57 6.26
N THR A 6 -33.11 34.11 7.46
CA THR A 6 -32.18 33.96 8.60
C THR A 6 -32.34 32.62 9.31
N MET A 7 -33.55 32.05 9.32
CA MET A 7 -33.82 30.70 9.83
C MET A 7 -33.23 29.62 8.92
N THR A 8 -33.38 29.75 7.59
CA THR A 8 -32.80 28.81 6.64
C THR A 8 -31.28 28.88 6.60
N SER A 9 -30.68 30.07 6.70
CA SER A 9 -29.23 30.27 6.80
C SER A 9 -28.62 29.67 8.07
N LYS A 10 -29.28 29.85 9.23
CA LYS A 10 -28.82 29.27 10.51
C LYS A 10 -28.95 27.75 10.53
N LEU A 11 -30.03 27.20 9.95
CA LEU A 11 -30.24 25.76 9.83
C LEU A 11 -29.22 25.12 8.86
N LEU A 12 -28.92 25.79 7.75
CA LEU A 12 -27.89 25.36 6.79
C LEU A 12 -26.49 25.37 7.43
N CYS A 13 -26.16 26.40 8.23
CA CYS A 13 -24.92 26.45 9.00
C CYS A 13 -24.81 25.32 10.03
N LEU A 14 -25.91 25.00 10.74
CA LEU A 14 -25.95 23.88 11.68
C LEU A 14 -25.73 22.53 10.98
N VAL A 15 -26.35 22.30 9.82
CA VAL A 15 -26.15 21.08 9.03
C VAL A 15 -24.71 20.96 8.52
N VAL A 16 -24.10 22.08 8.09
CA VAL A 16 -22.68 22.11 7.66
C VAL A 16 -21.71 21.88 8.82
N LEU A 17 -22.01 22.38 10.02
CA LEU A 17 -21.19 22.19 11.23
C LEU A 17 -21.32 20.79 11.85
N ILE A 18 -22.43 20.09 11.63
CA ILE A 18 -22.66 18.71 12.10
C ILE A 18 -22.14 17.67 11.07
N CYS A 19 -21.80 18.11 9.86
CA CYS A 19 -21.30 17.28 8.76
C CYS A 19 -19.84 16.79 8.81
N PRO A 20 -18.95 17.09 9.79
CA PRO A 20 -17.65 16.43 9.83
C PRO A 20 -17.69 15.09 10.59
N LEU A 21 -18.88 14.60 10.98
CA LEU A 21 -19.05 13.27 11.59
C LEU A 21 -19.09 12.12 10.58
N PHE A 22 -18.82 12.39 9.30
CA PHE A 22 -18.49 11.31 8.38
C PHE A 22 -17.17 10.69 8.82
N VAL A 23 -17.26 9.59 9.54
CA VAL A 23 -16.15 8.69 9.80
C VAL A 23 -15.56 8.33 8.43
N SER A 24 -14.38 8.89 8.13
CA SER A 24 -13.63 8.54 6.94
C SER A 24 -13.15 7.09 7.11
N ALA A 25 -13.92 6.13 6.62
CA ALA A 25 -13.41 4.78 6.46
C ALA A 25 -12.47 4.78 5.25
N PHE A 26 -11.17 4.66 5.50
CA PHE A 26 -10.18 4.46 4.44
C PHE A 26 -9.99 2.96 4.24
N LEU A 27 -10.35 2.45 3.06
CA LEU A 27 -10.03 1.08 2.68
C LEU A 27 -8.59 1.09 2.13
N ASN A 28 -7.68 0.40 2.81
CA ASN A 28 -6.33 0.18 2.29
C ASN A 28 -6.34 -0.98 1.29
N LEU A 29 -6.36 -0.67 -0.01
CA LEU A 29 -6.35 -1.70 -1.06
C LEU A 29 -5.05 -2.52 -1.11
N GLU A 30 -3.93 -1.97 -0.61
CA GLU A 30 -2.66 -2.70 -0.54
C GLU A 30 -2.78 -3.91 0.41
N GLU A 31 -3.49 -3.74 1.53
CA GLU A 31 -3.74 -4.79 2.50
C GLU A 31 -4.53 -5.97 1.90
N LEU A 32 -5.46 -5.69 0.99
CA LEU A 32 -6.24 -6.72 0.31
C LEU A 32 -5.44 -7.49 -0.74
N ASN A 33 -4.39 -6.88 -1.31
CA ASN A 33 -3.55 -7.50 -2.33
C ASN A 33 -2.45 -8.38 -1.70
N GLU A 34 -2.07 -8.11 -0.45
CA GLU A 34 -1.07 -8.89 0.28
C GLU A 34 -1.70 -10.13 0.97
N MET A 35 -1.50 -11.30 0.39
CA MET A 35 -1.85 -12.57 1.06
C MET A 35 -0.94 -12.79 2.28
N LYS A 36 -1.43 -12.49 3.50
CA LYS A 36 -0.66 -12.62 4.75
C LYS A 36 -0.55 -14.05 5.29
N TYR A 37 -1.52 -14.91 4.98
CA TYR A 37 -1.61 -16.25 5.55
C TYR A 37 -1.84 -17.31 4.47
N GLY A 38 -1.06 -18.38 4.52
CA GLY A 38 -1.35 -19.63 3.81
C GLY A 38 -2.26 -20.52 4.66
N ILE A 39 -3.27 -21.13 4.04
CA ILE A 39 -4.12 -22.11 4.70
C ILE A 39 -3.59 -23.50 4.38
N GLN A 40 -3.27 -24.28 5.42
CA GLN A 40 -2.89 -25.68 5.30
C GLN A 40 -3.83 -26.54 6.14
N ILE A 41 -4.34 -27.62 5.53
CA ILE A 41 -5.09 -28.65 6.24
C ILE A 41 -4.09 -29.74 6.63
N LEU A 42 -3.93 -29.97 7.93
CA LEU A 42 -3.05 -31.01 8.44
C LEU A 42 -3.65 -32.39 8.13
N SER A 43 -2.78 -33.36 7.85
CA SER A 43 -3.14 -34.76 7.65
C SER A 43 -3.46 -35.49 8.95
N ASP A 44 -2.98 -34.96 10.08
CA ASP A 44 -3.18 -35.55 11.40
C ASP A 44 -4.56 -35.17 11.95
N PRO A 45 -5.40 -36.15 12.33
CA PRO A 45 -6.73 -35.86 12.85
C PRO A 45 -6.63 -35.19 14.22
N VAL A 46 -7.30 -34.05 14.37
CA VAL A 46 -7.40 -33.33 15.64
C VAL A 46 -8.60 -33.86 16.43
N ILE A 47 -8.40 -34.26 17.68
CA ILE A 47 -9.50 -34.64 18.57
C ILE A 47 -10.18 -33.35 19.08
N LEU A 48 -11.44 -33.16 18.70
CA LEU A 48 -12.25 -32.03 19.17
C LEU A 48 -12.29 -32.01 20.71
N GLY A 49 -11.81 -30.93 21.33
CA GLY A 49 -11.91 -30.71 22.77
C GLY A 49 -10.67 -31.02 23.61
N GLN A 50 -9.54 -31.42 23.02
CA GLN A 50 -8.24 -31.44 23.71
C GLN A 50 -7.54 -30.06 23.73
N VAL A 51 -8.31 -28.99 23.91
CA VAL A 51 -7.74 -27.66 24.13
C VAL A 51 -7.39 -27.57 25.61
N SER A 52 -6.11 -27.69 25.93
CA SER A 52 -5.56 -27.20 27.19
C SER A 52 -6.06 -25.76 27.39
N GLN A 53 -6.84 -25.54 28.44
CA GLN A 53 -7.32 -24.21 28.86
C GLN A 53 -6.17 -23.19 28.76
N GLY A 54 -6.23 -22.29 27.77
CA GLY A 54 -5.30 -21.17 27.68
C GLY A 54 -4.68 -20.83 26.32
N VAL A 55 -4.98 -21.53 25.21
CA VAL A 55 -4.40 -21.17 23.90
C VAL A 55 -5.34 -20.21 23.16
N SER A 56 -5.07 -18.90 23.24
CA SER A 56 -5.78 -17.83 22.51
C SER A 56 -5.57 -17.83 20.99
N ASP A 57 -4.88 -18.85 20.48
CA ASP A 57 -4.41 -18.99 19.09
C ASP A 57 -5.29 -19.93 18.25
N VAL A 58 -6.43 -20.38 18.79
CA VAL A 58 -7.28 -21.40 18.16
C VAL A 58 -8.68 -20.84 17.91
N MET A 59 -9.12 -20.86 16.64
CA MET A 59 -10.46 -20.43 16.22
C MET A 59 -11.20 -21.52 15.44
N MET A 60 -12.53 -21.50 15.51
CA MET A 60 -13.37 -22.42 14.76
C MET A 60 -13.76 -21.82 13.40
N VAL A 61 -13.46 -22.53 12.32
CA VAL A 61 -13.82 -22.12 10.95
C VAL A 61 -14.70 -23.16 10.29
N SER A 62 -15.52 -22.74 9.33
CA SER A 62 -16.37 -23.64 8.57
C SER A 62 -16.16 -23.47 7.08
N ASN A 63 -16.20 -24.59 6.34
CA ASN A 63 -16.16 -24.53 4.89
C ASN A 63 -17.56 -24.31 4.29
N LYS A 64 -17.64 -24.24 2.95
CA LYS A 64 -18.91 -24.06 2.21
C LYS A 64 -19.94 -25.17 2.46
N TYR A 65 -19.49 -26.34 2.92
CA TYR A 65 -20.33 -27.49 3.26
C TYR A 65 -20.67 -27.58 4.75
N LYS A 66 -20.40 -26.53 5.54
CA LYS A 66 -20.63 -26.49 6.99
C LYS A 66 -19.83 -27.52 7.79
N GLN A 67 -18.77 -28.07 7.21
CA GLN A 67 -17.82 -28.88 7.97
C GLN A 67 -16.96 -27.95 8.82
N LEU A 68 -16.83 -28.29 10.09
CA LEU A 68 -16.16 -27.49 11.09
C LEU A 68 -14.70 -27.93 11.23
N TYR A 69 -13.79 -26.96 11.32
CA TYR A 69 -12.36 -27.17 11.48
C TYR A 69 -11.81 -26.32 12.62
N GLU A 70 -10.86 -26.88 13.36
CA GLU A 70 -10.03 -26.14 14.30
C GLU A 70 -8.89 -25.48 13.51
N CYS A 71 -8.85 -24.15 13.48
CA CYS A 71 -7.81 -23.38 12.84
C CYS A 71 -6.90 -22.78 13.91
N ARG A 72 -5.61 -23.12 13.87
CA ARG A 72 -4.60 -22.49 14.71
C ARG A 72 -3.97 -21.36 13.93
N LEU A 73 -4.03 -20.16 14.48
CA LEU A 73 -3.34 -19.01 13.94
C LEU A 73 -1.83 -19.13 14.28
N PRO A 74 -0.95 -18.42 13.56
CA PRO A 74 0.44 -18.29 13.97
C PRO A 74 0.55 -17.36 15.18
N ALA A 75 1.50 -17.62 16.08
CA ALA A 75 1.74 -16.80 17.27
C ALA A 75 1.91 -15.29 16.98
N GLN A 76 2.40 -14.93 15.78
CA GLN A 76 2.52 -13.55 15.33
C GLN A 76 1.15 -12.88 15.15
N ALA A 77 0.16 -13.59 14.61
CA ALA A 77 -1.20 -13.09 14.39
C ALA A 77 -1.88 -12.64 15.69
N VAL A 78 -1.59 -13.33 16.80
CA VAL A 78 -2.14 -13.04 18.13
C VAL A 78 -1.55 -11.77 18.75
N ARG A 79 -0.32 -11.39 18.35
CA ARG A 79 0.38 -10.21 18.90
C ARG A 79 -0.18 -8.89 18.36
N PHE A 80 -0.66 -8.86 17.12
CA PHE A 80 -1.18 -7.63 16.48
C PHE A 80 -2.45 -7.08 17.15
N HIS A 81 -3.19 -7.88 17.92
CA HIS A 81 -4.37 -7.42 18.64
C HIS A 81 -4.08 -6.72 19.98
N GLN A 82 -2.83 -6.74 20.46
CA GLN A 82 -2.48 -6.20 21.79
C GLN A 82 -1.64 -4.92 21.73
N ASP A 83 -0.97 -4.65 20.61
CA ASP A 83 -0.22 -3.41 20.42
C ASP A 83 -1.07 -2.41 19.60
N PRO A 84 -1.34 -1.19 20.09
CA PRO A 84 -1.92 -0.15 19.25
C PRO A 84 -0.97 0.01 18.07
N ALA A 85 -1.49 -0.16 16.85
CA ALA A 85 -0.77 -0.13 15.60
C ALA A 85 0.46 0.78 15.70
N SER A 86 1.60 0.18 16.05
CA SER A 86 2.84 0.72 15.54
C SER A 86 2.67 0.43 14.08
N GLU A 87 2.27 1.46 13.33
CA GLU A 87 2.55 1.51 11.91
C GLU A 87 3.99 1.02 11.82
N SER A 88 4.15 -0.23 11.40
CA SER A 88 5.47 -0.75 11.09
C SER A 88 5.83 0.03 9.84
N ASP A 89 6.35 1.24 10.08
CA ASP A 89 7.16 1.99 9.15
C ASP A 89 7.96 0.94 8.42
N SER A 90 7.58 0.77 7.15
CA SER A 90 7.87 -0.36 6.31
C SER A 90 9.37 -0.45 6.11
N GLN A 91 10.13 -0.92 7.12
CA GLN A 91 11.46 -0.42 7.46
C GLN A 91 12.02 0.48 6.37
N GLY A 92 11.59 1.75 6.42
CA GLY A 92 11.82 2.70 5.35
C GLY A 92 13.30 2.64 5.01
N TYR A 93 13.60 2.49 3.71
CA TYR A 93 14.95 2.39 3.20
C TYR A 93 15.89 3.33 3.99
N THR A 94 16.83 2.74 4.73
CA THR A 94 17.70 3.46 5.68
C THR A 94 18.91 4.10 4.99
N GLY A 95 18.96 4.06 3.66
CA GLY A 95 20.06 4.59 2.88
C GLY A 95 19.93 6.09 2.59
N PRO A 96 20.90 6.66 1.86
CA PRO A 96 20.87 8.06 1.47
C PRO A 96 19.63 8.40 0.65
N ASP A 97 19.02 9.54 0.94
CA ASP A 97 17.86 10.07 0.21
C ASP A 97 18.16 10.15 -1.30
N ILE A 98 17.11 10.09 -2.14
CA ILE A 98 17.24 10.02 -3.60
C ILE A 98 18.19 11.10 -4.17
N PRO A 99 18.13 12.38 -3.72
CA PRO A 99 19.06 13.40 -4.20
C PRO A 99 20.51 13.12 -3.82
N GLU A 100 20.75 12.54 -2.65
CA GLU A 100 22.09 12.18 -2.19
C GLU A 100 22.68 11.04 -3.00
N LEU A 101 21.87 10.02 -3.31
CA LEU A 101 22.28 8.92 -4.17
C LEU A 101 22.66 9.40 -5.58
N LEU A 102 21.96 10.40 -6.10
CA LEU A 102 22.18 10.94 -7.45
C LEU A 102 23.22 12.06 -7.50
N ARG A 103 23.75 12.55 -6.36
CA ARG A 103 24.80 13.61 -6.31
C ARG A 103 25.96 13.38 -7.29
N PRO A 104 26.54 12.17 -7.44
CA PRO A 104 27.65 11.95 -8.37
C PRO A 104 27.29 12.27 -9.83
N MET A 105 26.01 12.15 -10.20
CA MET A 105 25.56 12.41 -11.56
C MET A 105 25.53 13.89 -11.91
N HIS A 106 25.60 14.80 -10.93
CA HIS A 106 25.59 16.24 -11.17
C HIS A 106 26.84 16.72 -11.95
N LYS A 107 27.93 15.96 -11.89
CA LYS A 107 29.17 16.22 -12.65
C LYS A 107 29.44 15.15 -13.71
N ALA A 108 28.58 14.14 -13.80
CA ALA A 108 28.73 13.08 -14.78
C ALA A 108 28.18 13.52 -16.15
N PRO A 109 28.65 12.92 -17.25
CA PRO A 109 28.00 13.05 -18.54
C PRO A 109 26.53 12.62 -18.48
N CYS A 110 25.70 13.16 -19.36
CA CYS A 110 24.30 12.78 -19.45
C CYS A 110 24.15 11.30 -19.83
N LEU A 111 23.15 10.65 -19.24
CA LEU A 111 22.79 9.29 -19.60
C LEU A 111 21.97 9.32 -20.89
N VAL A 112 22.41 8.59 -21.91
CA VAL A 112 21.69 8.46 -23.17
C VAL A 112 21.24 7.02 -23.33
N LYS A 113 19.95 6.83 -23.63
CA LYS A 113 19.37 5.52 -23.91
C LYS A 113 18.45 5.62 -25.12
N THR A 114 18.76 4.84 -26.15
CA THR A 114 17.87 4.65 -27.30
C THR A 114 17.03 3.39 -27.07
N LYS A 115 15.71 3.52 -27.22
CA LYS A 115 14.76 2.41 -27.22
C LYS A 115 13.83 2.60 -28.42
N ASP A 116 13.91 1.64 -29.34
CA ASP A 116 13.14 1.66 -30.59
C ASP A 116 13.39 2.96 -31.37
N TRP A 117 12.33 3.71 -31.68
CA TRP A 117 12.40 4.99 -32.39
C TRP A 117 12.90 6.16 -31.53
N TRP A 118 12.88 6.05 -30.20
CA TRP A 118 13.13 7.18 -29.31
C TRP A 118 14.49 7.10 -28.63
N THR A 119 15.19 8.23 -28.59
CA THR A 119 16.38 8.44 -27.78
C THR A 119 16.04 9.35 -26.62
N TYR A 120 16.39 8.90 -25.42
CA TYR A 120 16.22 9.64 -24.18
C TYR A 120 17.58 10.11 -23.70
N GLU A 121 17.66 11.38 -23.31
CA GLU A 121 18.83 11.98 -22.67
C GLU A 121 18.42 12.50 -21.30
N PHE A 122 19.13 12.04 -20.27
CA PHE A 122 18.92 12.44 -18.88
C PHE A 122 20.20 13.06 -18.32
N CYS A 123 20.14 14.36 -18.02
CA CYS A 123 21.21 15.10 -17.36
C CYS A 123 20.72 15.49 -15.95
N TYR A 124 21.24 14.85 -14.90
CA TYR A 124 20.79 15.09 -13.54
C TYR A 124 21.00 16.56 -13.12
N GLY A 125 19.94 17.21 -12.64
CA GLY A 125 19.96 18.63 -12.26
C GLY A 125 19.86 19.63 -13.42
N HIS A 126 19.73 19.16 -14.67
CA HIS A 126 19.69 20.03 -15.85
C HIS A 126 18.41 19.85 -16.67
N HIS A 127 18.33 18.76 -17.45
CA HIS A 127 17.21 18.52 -18.35
C HIS A 127 17.01 17.04 -18.63
N ILE A 128 15.79 16.72 -19.05
CA ILE A 128 15.41 15.43 -19.62
C ILE A 128 14.86 15.71 -21.01
N ARG A 129 15.38 15.01 -22.02
CA ARG A 129 14.97 15.19 -23.43
C ARG A 129 14.63 13.85 -24.05
N GLN A 130 13.69 13.90 -24.99
CA GLN A 130 13.36 12.80 -25.90
C GLN A 130 13.46 13.31 -27.33
N TYR A 131 14.18 12.60 -28.20
CA TYR A 131 14.34 12.95 -29.61
C TYR A 131 14.51 11.69 -30.46
N HIS A 132 14.28 11.82 -31.76
CA HIS A 132 14.59 10.78 -32.74
C HIS A 132 15.89 11.13 -33.45
N LEU A 133 16.72 10.12 -33.75
CA LEU A 133 17.91 10.27 -34.57
C LEU A 133 17.65 9.58 -35.90
N GLU A 134 17.52 10.36 -36.97
CA GLU A 134 17.59 9.80 -38.32
C GLU A 134 19.04 9.34 -38.54
N GLY A 135 19.21 8.06 -38.91
CA GLY A 135 20.53 7.50 -39.13
C GLY A 135 21.30 8.35 -40.14
N LYS A 136 22.55 8.71 -39.81
CA LYS A 136 23.47 9.29 -40.79
C LYS A 136 23.47 8.36 -42.00
N SER A 137 23.02 8.84 -43.16
CA SER A 137 23.36 8.18 -44.41
C SER A 137 24.89 8.08 -44.41
N HIS A 138 25.42 6.86 -44.48
CA HIS A 138 26.84 6.66 -44.76
C HIS A 138 27.11 7.20 -46.17
N SER A 139 27.33 8.51 -46.26
CA SER A 139 27.87 9.18 -47.43
C SER A 139 29.34 8.81 -47.49
N PHE A 140 29.65 7.66 -48.07
CA PHE A 140 30.96 7.46 -48.66
C PHE A 140 31.08 8.46 -49.81
N ASN A 141 31.92 9.47 -49.64
CA ASN A 141 32.56 10.18 -50.74
C ASN A 141 33.93 10.68 -50.29
#